data_AF-A0A6I6DBB0-F1
#
_entry.id   AF-A0A6I6DBB0-F1
#
_cell.length_a   1.000
_cell.length_b   1.000
_cell.length_c   1.000
_cell.angle_alpha   90.00
_cell.angle_beta   90.00
_cell.angle_gamma   90.00
#
_symmetry.space_group_name_H-M   'P 1'
#
loop_
_entity.id
_entity.type
_entity.pdbx_description
1 polymer ?
#
loop_
_entity_poly.entity_id
_entity_poly.type
_entity_poly.pdbx_seq_one_letter_code
_entity_poly.pdbx_strand_id
1 'polypeptide(L)'
;MEKEINLIFYNKGLRSYIEVDLCSECPRQDYKGCCGFYSPVFYPTDFAFLLENQPDIIDSIFSFEDITILDSSVTVNNKKDGDSYLCRFHTKEKGCILPQHLRESICRHFVCPGIDWQNNEKLQDWKEFFDKLSDYEIDLNNNIANILKQKGLSLRNPNTREEFFNELQKTYKEEIKSPPKFLTSFPESYHAKLNIKIKYKEEWPL
;
A
#
# COMPACT_ATOMS: atom_id res chain seq x y z
N MET A 1 9.09 -25.19 11.73
CA MET A 1 8.24 -25.23 12.95
C MET A 1 6.84 -24.86 12.52
N GLU A 2 5.80 -25.54 13.01
CA GLU A 2 4.42 -25.08 12.78
C GLU A 2 4.13 -23.85 13.65
N LYS A 3 3.46 -22.86 13.08
CA LYS A 3 3.07 -21.63 13.78
C LYS A 3 1.65 -21.26 13.34
N GLU A 4 0.82 -20.88 14.32
CA GLU A 4 -0.46 -20.22 14.06
C GLU A 4 -0.18 -18.75 13.73
N ILE A 5 -0.68 -18.29 12.58
CA ILE A 5 -0.61 -16.90 12.12
C ILE A 5 -2.03 -16.32 12.15
N ASN A 6 -2.15 -15.12 12.73
CA ASN A 6 -3.39 -14.36 12.71
C ASN A 6 -3.37 -13.36 11.57
N LEU A 7 -4.38 -13.47 10.70
CA LEU A 7 -4.67 -12.49 9.66
C LEU A 7 -5.93 -11.74 10.04
N ILE A 8 -5.90 -10.42 9.88
CA ILE A 8 -7.08 -9.57 10.06
C ILE A 8 -7.29 -8.79 8.78
N PHE A 9 -8.42 -9.03 8.13
CA PHE A 9 -8.84 -8.29 6.95
C PHE A 9 -9.73 -7.16 7.41
N TYR A 10 -9.40 -5.92 7.02
CA TYR A 10 -10.18 -4.74 7.35
C TYR A 10 -10.86 -4.20 6.10
N ASN A 11 -12.19 -4.20 6.08
CA ASN A 11 -12.95 -3.48 5.07
C ASN A 11 -13.14 -2.03 5.52
N LYS A 12 -12.37 -1.12 4.91
CA LYS A 12 -12.45 0.34 5.11
C LYS A 12 -12.73 1.04 3.78
N GLY A 13 -13.53 0.40 2.92
CA GLY A 13 -13.81 0.86 1.56
C GLY A 13 -12.54 0.92 0.72
N LEU A 14 -12.27 2.07 0.10
CA LEU A 14 -11.06 2.29 -0.72
C LEU A 14 -9.75 2.09 0.05
N ARG A 15 -9.77 2.19 1.38
CA ARG A 15 -8.58 2.09 2.24
C ARG A 15 -8.55 0.80 3.02
N SER A 16 -9.18 -0.25 2.51
CA SER A 16 -9.10 -1.59 3.09
C SER A 16 -7.65 -2.09 3.12
N TYR A 17 -7.33 -2.95 4.09
CA TYR A 17 -5.98 -3.48 4.27
C TYR A 17 -6.00 -4.81 5.02
N ILE A 18 -4.85 -5.48 5.02
CA ILE A 18 -4.64 -6.75 5.73
C ILE A 18 -3.56 -6.53 6.80
N GLU A 19 -3.83 -6.98 8.02
CA GLU A 19 -2.82 -7.09 9.08
C GLU A 19 -2.42 -8.53 9.30
N VAL A 20 -1.15 -8.71 9.66
CA VAL A 20 -0.57 -10.00 9.97
C VAL A 20 0.34 -9.89 11.18
N ASP A 21 0.16 -10.79 12.13
CA ASP A 21 0.93 -10.85 13.38
C ASP A 21 2.37 -11.41 13.21
N LEU A 22 2.76 -11.71 11.97
CA LEU A 22 4.09 -12.19 11.62
C LEU A 22 5.11 -11.05 11.39
N CYS A 23 4.65 -9.81 11.18
CA CYS A 23 5.53 -8.69 10.82
C CYS A 23 6.55 -8.34 11.90
N SER A 24 6.19 -8.45 13.19
CA SER A 24 7.09 -8.19 14.32
C SER A 24 8.18 -9.25 14.47
N GLU A 25 7.94 -10.46 13.95
CA GLU A 25 8.86 -11.60 13.97
C GLU A 25 9.17 -12.07 12.55
N CYS A 26 9.49 -11.11 11.67
CA CYS A 26 9.65 -11.35 10.24
C CYS A 26 10.60 -12.53 9.96
N PRO A 27 10.15 -13.63 9.31
CA PRO A 27 10.97 -14.81 9.10
C PRO A 27 12.20 -14.57 8.24
N ARG A 28 12.20 -13.50 7.42
CA ARG A 28 13.36 -13.09 6.61
C ARG A 28 14.57 -12.72 7.47
N GLN A 29 14.35 -12.13 8.65
CA GLN A 29 15.40 -11.68 9.58
C GLN A 29 16.50 -10.79 8.94
N ASP A 30 16.19 -10.11 7.84
CA ASP A 30 17.13 -9.28 7.09
C ASP A 30 16.99 -7.78 7.41
N TYR A 31 15.90 -7.38 8.08
CA TYR A 31 15.56 -6.00 8.43
C TYR A 31 15.49 -5.05 7.22
N LYS A 32 15.08 -5.58 6.05
CA LYS A 32 15.01 -4.82 4.79
C LYS A 32 13.62 -4.28 4.48
N GLY A 33 12.61 -4.73 5.21
CA GLY A 33 11.20 -4.42 5.00
C GLY A 33 10.54 -5.32 3.96
N CYS A 34 9.20 -5.36 4.00
CA CYS A 34 8.37 -6.22 3.15
C CYS A 34 8.51 -5.86 1.65
N CYS A 35 8.78 -4.59 1.33
CA CYS A 35 8.91 -4.06 -0.02
C CYS A 35 10.26 -4.35 -0.69
N GLY A 36 11.00 -5.39 -0.28
CA GLY A 36 12.34 -5.67 -0.82
C GLY A 36 12.41 -5.91 -2.34
N PHE A 37 11.26 -6.12 -2.98
CA PHE A 37 11.11 -6.45 -4.41
C PHE A 37 10.48 -5.34 -5.25
N TYR A 38 10.00 -4.27 -4.63
CA TYR A 38 9.39 -3.15 -5.34
C TYR A 38 9.58 -1.84 -4.56
N SER A 39 9.66 -0.73 -5.28
CA SER A 39 9.69 0.59 -4.64
C SER A 39 8.25 1.06 -4.41
N PRO A 40 7.87 1.49 -3.19
CA PRO A 40 6.53 2.02 -2.94
C PRO A 40 6.18 3.18 -3.88
N VAL A 41 4.99 3.12 -4.47
CA VAL A 41 4.48 4.14 -5.39
C VAL A 41 3.22 4.75 -4.80
N PHE A 42 3.24 6.06 -4.59
CA PHE A 42 2.08 6.82 -4.12
C PHE A 42 1.34 7.38 -5.34
N TYR A 43 0.09 6.96 -5.50
CA TYR A 43 -0.79 7.37 -6.58
C TYR A 43 -1.77 8.46 -6.12
N PRO A 44 -2.56 9.08 -7.03
CA PRO A 44 -3.53 10.10 -6.69
C PRO A 44 -4.44 9.76 -5.50
N THR A 45 -4.99 8.56 -5.42
CA THR A 45 -5.86 8.13 -4.32
C THR A 45 -5.12 8.06 -2.98
N ASP A 46 -3.84 7.66 -2.98
CA ASP A 46 -3.01 7.66 -1.78
C ASP A 46 -2.74 9.09 -1.31
N PHE A 47 -2.35 9.98 -2.23
CA PHE A 47 -2.12 11.39 -1.89
C PHE A 47 -3.39 12.07 -1.39
N ALA A 48 -4.53 11.84 -2.03
CA ALA A 48 -5.79 12.40 -1.57
C ALA A 48 -6.13 11.96 -0.15
N PHE A 49 -5.95 10.67 0.15
CA PHE A 49 -6.16 10.15 1.50
C PHE A 49 -5.16 10.73 2.52
N LEU A 50 -3.88 10.80 2.16
CA LEU A 50 -2.85 11.37 3.04
C LEU A 50 -3.09 12.84 3.34
N LEU A 51 -3.53 13.64 2.35
CA LEU A 51 -3.82 15.06 2.57
C LEU A 51 -4.93 15.27 3.62
N GLU A 52 -5.90 14.36 3.70
CA GLU A 52 -7.01 14.46 4.65
C GLU A 52 -6.67 13.94 6.05
N ASN A 53 -5.75 12.97 6.15
CA ASN A 53 -5.52 12.22 7.39
C ASN A 53 -4.17 12.54 8.04
N GLN A 54 -3.11 12.69 7.24
CA GLN A 54 -1.76 12.98 7.73
C GLN A 54 -0.89 13.63 6.63
N PRO A 55 -1.10 14.92 6.34
CA PRO A 55 -0.44 15.62 5.23
C PRO A 55 1.10 15.65 5.36
N ASP A 56 1.64 15.68 6.57
CA ASP A 56 3.10 15.69 6.83
C ASP A 56 3.85 14.49 6.22
N ILE A 57 3.14 13.37 5.96
CA ILE A 57 3.72 12.22 5.26
C ILE A 57 4.07 12.58 3.81
N ILE A 58 3.31 13.47 3.17
CA ILE A 58 3.56 13.90 1.80
C ILE A 58 4.87 14.68 1.76
N ASP A 59 5.07 15.62 2.68
CA ASP A 59 6.34 16.34 2.79
C ASP A 59 7.50 15.39 3.05
N SER A 60 7.28 14.38 3.90
CA SER A 60 8.27 13.32 4.16
C SER A 60 8.61 12.54 2.88
N ILE A 61 7.62 12.18 2.06
CA ILE A 61 7.82 11.51 0.76
C ILE A 61 8.69 12.37 -0.17
N PHE A 62 8.39 13.67 -0.28
CA PHE A 62 9.16 14.58 -1.13
C PHE A 62 10.55 14.95 -0.56
N SER A 63 10.81 14.65 0.72
CA SER A 63 12.11 14.88 1.36
C SER A 63 13.14 13.77 1.10
N PHE A 64 12.72 12.61 0.59
CA PHE A 64 13.65 11.54 0.24
C PHE A 64 14.54 11.93 -0.95
N GLU A 65 15.84 11.67 -0.85
CA GLU A 65 16.83 12.01 -1.89
C GLU A 65 16.58 11.28 -3.22
N ASP A 66 16.15 10.00 -3.15
CA ASP A 66 15.98 9.13 -4.31
C ASP A 66 14.48 8.85 -4.56
N ILE A 67 13.80 9.80 -5.20
CA ILE A 67 12.41 9.63 -5.65
C ILE A 67 12.27 9.81 -7.16
N THR A 68 11.36 9.05 -7.75
CA THR A 68 10.95 9.23 -9.14
C THR A 68 9.60 9.92 -9.16
N ILE A 69 9.55 11.13 -9.72
CA ILE A 69 8.33 11.93 -9.82
C ILE A 69 7.81 11.87 -11.25
N LEU A 70 6.62 11.31 -11.41
CA LEU A 70 5.85 11.31 -12.66
C LEU A 70 4.75 12.39 -12.57
N ASP A 71 3.91 12.48 -13.61
CA ASP A 71 2.90 13.53 -13.66
C ASP A 71 1.89 13.45 -12.51
N SER A 72 1.53 12.24 -12.09
CA SER A 72 0.48 12.00 -11.09
C SER A 72 0.89 11.06 -9.95
N SER A 73 2.09 10.49 -9.99
CA SER A 73 2.58 9.56 -8.96
C SER A 73 4.02 9.84 -8.56
N VAL A 74 4.38 9.37 -7.36
CA VAL A 74 5.75 9.41 -6.84
C VAL A 74 6.16 8.03 -6.38
N THR A 75 7.29 7.56 -6.90
CA THR A 75 7.96 6.34 -6.41
C THR A 75 9.05 6.73 -5.43
N VAL A 76 9.03 6.14 -4.24
CA VAL A 76 10.13 6.23 -3.27
C VAL A 76 11.11 5.10 -3.55
N ASN A 77 12.22 5.39 -4.23
CA ASN A 77 13.12 4.34 -4.70
C ASN A 77 13.83 3.68 -3.52
N ASN A 78 13.79 2.34 -3.51
CA ASN A 78 14.50 1.59 -2.49
C ASN A 78 16.01 1.84 -2.57
N LYS A 79 16.67 1.77 -1.41
CA LYS A 79 18.12 1.86 -1.32
C LYS A 79 18.74 0.50 -1.62
N LYS A 80 19.74 0.43 -2.49
CA LYS A 80 20.52 -0.80 -2.69
C LYS A 80 21.16 -1.25 -1.37
N ASP A 81 21.07 -2.52 -1.06
CA ASP A 81 21.63 -3.14 0.15
C ASP A 81 22.09 -4.58 -0.15
N GLY A 82 23.39 -4.72 -0.45
CA GLY A 82 23.99 -5.96 -0.94
C GLY A 82 23.31 -6.44 -2.22
N ASP A 83 22.89 -7.70 -2.21
CA ASP A 83 22.20 -8.36 -3.33
C ASP A 83 20.68 -8.07 -3.38
N SER A 84 20.22 -7.04 -2.65
CA SER A 84 18.80 -6.75 -2.47
C SER A 84 18.56 -5.25 -2.22
N TYR A 85 17.38 -4.90 -1.71
CA TYR A 85 16.97 -3.53 -1.47
C TYR A 85 16.40 -3.32 -0.06
N LEU A 86 16.73 -2.17 0.53
CA LEU A 86 16.17 -1.68 1.78
C LEU A 86 15.04 -0.67 1.49
N CYS A 87 13.85 -0.94 2.03
CA CYS A 87 12.72 -0.02 1.97
C CYS A 87 13.00 1.25 2.79
N ARG A 88 12.74 2.43 2.20
CA ARG A 88 12.98 3.74 2.84
C ARG A 88 12.07 4.03 4.04
N PHE A 89 10.92 3.34 4.12
CA PHE A 89 10.02 3.43 5.26
C PHE A 89 10.34 2.40 6.36
N HIS A 90 11.35 1.55 6.18
CA HIS A 90 11.69 0.52 7.17
C HIS A 90 12.84 0.97 8.08
N THR A 91 12.68 0.73 9.37
CA THR A 91 13.71 0.91 10.40
C THR A 91 13.92 -0.41 11.15
N LYS A 92 15.12 -0.63 11.70
CA LYS A 92 15.41 -1.85 12.47
C LYS A 92 14.59 -1.92 13.75
N GLU A 93 14.29 -0.76 14.34
CA GLU A 93 13.65 -0.64 15.65
C GLU A 93 12.13 -0.75 15.58
N LYS A 94 11.49 -0.19 14.54
CA LYS A 94 10.03 -0.10 14.43
C LYS A 94 9.43 -0.89 13.26
N GLY A 95 10.27 -1.48 12.41
CA GLY A 95 9.82 -2.02 11.14
C GLY A 95 9.37 -0.90 10.21
N CYS A 96 8.25 -1.10 9.50
CA CYS A 96 7.68 -0.03 8.66
C CYS A 96 7.14 1.11 9.53
N ILE A 97 7.64 2.33 9.30
CA ILE A 97 7.25 3.53 10.05
C ILE A 97 5.86 4.04 9.69
N LEU A 98 5.30 3.58 8.57
CA LEU A 98 3.94 3.91 8.16
C LEU A 98 2.94 2.93 8.78
N PRO A 99 1.94 3.42 9.54
CA PRO A 99 0.75 2.65 9.88
C PRO A 99 0.11 2.01 8.64
N GLN A 100 -0.43 0.80 8.76
CA GLN A 100 -0.93 0.01 7.62
C GLN A 100 -1.87 0.82 6.72
N HIS A 101 -2.85 1.52 7.29
CA HIS A 101 -3.84 2.32 6.55
C HIS A 101 -3.27 3.53 5.77
N LEU A 102 -2.07 4.00 6.12
CA LEU A 102 -1.39 5.14 5.49
C LEU A 102 -0.42 4.73 4.38
N ARG A 103 -0.24 3.42 4.15
CA ARG A 103 0.62 2.90 3.09
C ARG A 103 -0.06 2.97 1.72
N GLU A 104 0.72 2.85 0.66
CA GLU A 104 0.21 2.69 -0.71
C GLU A 104 -0.45 1.31 -0.93
N SER A 105 -1.21 1.17 -2.02
CA SER A 105 -2.10 0.04 -2.28
C SER A 105 -1.45 -1.34 -2.10
N ILE A 106 -0.29 -1.58 -2.72
CA ILE A 106 0.41 -2.86 -2.62
C ILE A 106 0.81 -3.12 -1.16
N CYS A 107 1.43 -2.14 -0.49
CA CYS A 107 1.82 -2.25 0.92
C CYS A 107 0.65 -2.54 1.87
N ARG A 108 -0.56 -2.06 1.56
CA ARG A 108 -1.77 -2.30 2.37
C ARG A 108 -2.27 -3.73 2.27
N HIS A 109 -2.19 -4.31 1.07
CA HIS A 109 -2.72 -5.63 0.75
C HIS A 109 -1.65 -6.73 0.84
N PHE A 110 -0.38 -6.35 0.92
CA PHE A 110 0.73 -7.28 0.93
C PHE A 110 0.73 -8.15 2.18
N VAL A 111 0.72 -9.45 1.95
CA VAL A 111 0.98 -10.48 2.95
C VAL A 111 2.13 -11.33 2.40
N CYS A 112 3.08 -11.71 3.27
CA CYS A 112 4.26 -12.45 2.85
C CYS A 112 3.88 -13.73 2.08
N PRO A 113 4.47 -14.00 0.90
CA PRO A 113 4.13 -15.17 0.08
C PRO A 113 4.24 -16.51 0.81
N GLY A 114 5.20 -16.66 1.73
CA GLY A 114 5.31 -17.85 2.57
C GLY A 114 4.11 -18.15 3.49
N ILE A 115 3.16 -17.21 3.66
CA ILE A 115 1.89 -17.46 4.37
C ILE A 115 0.86 -18.10 3.44
N ASP A 116 0.94 -17.81 2.14
CA ASP A 116 0.11 -18.38 1.09
C ASP A 116 -1.41 -18.32 1.35
N TRP A 117 -1.87 -17.24 1.99
CA TRP A 117 -3.28 -17.08 2.35
C TRP A 117 -4.21 -17.07 1.13
N GLN A 118 -3.71 -16.62 -0.02
CA GLN A 118 -4.45 -16.53 -1.27
C GLN A 118 -4.85 -17.89 -1.83
N ASN A 119 -4.14 -18.98 -1.46
CA ASN A 119 -4.50 -20.34 -1.84
C ASN A 119 -5.37 -21.04 -0.77
N ASN A 120 -5.71 -20.35 0.32
CA ASN A 120 -6.61 -20.91 1.32
C ASN A 120 -8.06 -20.83 0.85
N GLU A 121 -8.74 -21.97 0.76
CA GLU A 121 -10.13 -22.07 0.30
C GLU A 121 -11.09 -21.18 1.09
N LYS A 122 -10.87 -21.01 2.40
CA LYS A 122 -11.75 -20.19 3.27
C LYS A 122 -11.57 -18.69 3.07
N LEU A 123 -10.53 -18.26 2.38
CA LEU A 123 -10.17 -16.86 2.20
C LEU A 123 -10.34 -16.38 0.75
N GLN A 124 -10.90 -17.21 -0.13
CA GLN A 124 -11.09 -16.87 -1.54
C GLN A 124 -11.97 -15.63 -1.73
N ASP A 125 -13.04 -15.48 -0.95
CA ASP A 125 -13.91 -14.31 -1.01
C ASP A 125 -13.13 -13.01 -0.70
N TRP A 126 -12.23 -13.04 0.28
CA TRP A 126 -11.37 -11.92 0.62
C TRP A 126 -10.31 -11.67 -0.45
N LYS A 127 -9.77 -12.72 -1.06
CA LYS A 127 -8.86 -12.58 -2.21
C LYS A 127 -9.57 -11.85 -3.35
N GLU A 128 -10.77 -12.31 -3.73
CA GLU A 128 -11.57 -11.67 -4.79
C GLU A 128 -11.91 -10.21 -4.45
N PHE A 129 -12.21 -9.91 -3.19
CA PHE A 129 -12.42 -8.54 -2.72
C PHE A 129 -11.19 -7.65 -2.94
N PHE A 130 -9.99 -8.09 -2.53
CA PHE A 130 -8.76 -7.30 -2.68
C PHE A 130 -8.29 -7.20 -4.13
N ASP A 131 -8.55 -8.21 -4.95
CA ASP A 131 -8.30 -8.16 -6.41
C ASP A 131 -9.19 -7.06 -7.04
N LYS A 132 -10.51 -7.08 -6.77
CA LYS A 132 -11.45 -6.05 -7.25
C LYS A 132 -11.12 -4.65 -6.73
N LEU A 133 -10.68 -4.55 -5.47
CA LEU A 133 -10.24 -3.28 -4.90
C LEU A 133 -9.03 -2.73 -5.65
N SER A 134 -8.03 -3.58 -5.93
CA SER A 134 -6.82 -3.19 -6.64
C SER A 134 -7.14 -2.72 -8.07
N ASP A 135 -7.99 -3.45 -8.79
CA ASP A 135 -8.46 -3.03 -10.13
C ASP A 135 -9.18 -1.68 -10.09
N TYR A 136 -10.09 -1.50 -9.12
CA TYR A 136 -10.82 -0.24 -8.97
C TYR A 136 -9.89 0.94 -8.61
N GLU A 137 -8.90 0.71 -7.75
CA GLU A 137 -7.91 1.75 -7.43
C GLU A 137 -7.07 2.14 -8.64
N ILE A 138 -6.67 1.17 -9.49
CA ILE A 138 -5.95 1.45 -10.73
C ILE A 138 -6.79 2.33 -11.66
N ASP A 139 -8.05 1.95 -11.89
CA ASP A 139 -8.95 2.70 -12.76
C ASP A 139 -9.20 4.12 -12.23
N LEU A 140 -9.46 4.25 -10.93
CA LEU A 140 -9.67 5.55 -10.27
C LEU A 140 -8.42 6.44 -10.38
N ASN A 141 -7.24 5.88 -10.11
CA ASN A 141 -5.97 6.61 -10.24
C ASN A 141 -5.70 7.09 -11.67
N ASN A 142 -5.97 6.24 -12.65
CA ASN A 142 -5.82 6.59 -14.06
C ASN A 142 -6.80 7.69 -14.47
N ASN A 143 -8.06 7.62 -14.03
CA ASN A 143 -9.05 8.65 -14.33
C ASN A 143 -8.67 10.01 -13.72
N ILE A 144 -8.34 10.02 -12.43
CA ILE A 144 -7.91 11.25 -11.74
C ILE A 144 -6.65 11.83 -12.39
N ALA A 145 -5.65 10.99 -12.71
CA ALA A 145 -4.44 11.42 -13.39
C ALA A 145 -4.73 12.08 -14.74
N ASN A 146 -5.66 11.53 -15.53
CA ASN A 146 -6.08 12.10 -16.80
C ASN A 146 -6.76 13.47 -16.63
N ILE A 147 -7.63 13.62 -15.63
CA ILE A 147 -8.30 14.90 -15.33
C ILE A 147 -7.28 15.98 -14.95
N LEU A 148 -6.33 15.65 -14.07
CA LEU A 148 -5.27 16.58 -13.64
C LEU A 148 -4.37 16.97 -14.82
N LYS A 149 -4.02 16.01 -15.68
CA LYS A 149 -3.23 16.26 -16.89
C LYS A 149 -3.96 17.17 -17.88
N GLN A 150 -5.27 17.00 -18.08
CA GLN A 150 -6.08 17.86 -18.95
C GLN A 150 -6.12 19.32 -18.45
N LYS A 151 -5.96 19.53 -17.14
CA LYS A 151 -5.82 20.85 -16.52
C LYS A 151 -4.39 21.40 -16.55
N GLY A 152 -3.44 20.68 -17.15
CA GLY A 152 -2.03 21.07 -17.20
C GLY A 152 -1.29 20.90 -15.86
N LEU A 153 -1.85 20.17 -14.91
CA LEU A 153 -1.26 19.95 -13.58
C LEU A 153 -0.38 18.70 -13.58
N SER A 154 0.80 18.81 -12.97
CA SER A 154 1.78 17.73 -12.86
C SER A 154 2.62 17.86 -11.59
N LEU A 155 2.85 16.75 -10.89
CA LEU A 155 3.75 16.70 -9.72
C LEU A 155 5.22 16.99 -10.10
N ARG A 156 5.58 16.84 -11.38
CA ARG A 156 6.93 17.12 -11.89
C ARG A 156 7.27 18.60 -11.83
N ASN A 157 6.28 19.49 -11.75
CA ASN A 157 6.48 20.93 -11.61
C ASN A 157 6.28 21.37 -10.15
N PRO A 158 7.35 21.66 -9.39
CA PRO A 158 7.25 22.06 -7.98
C PRO A 158 6.38 23.30 -7.75
N ASN A 159 6.39 24.24 -8.70
CA ASN A 159 5.69 25.52 -8.57
C ASN A 159 4.15 25.37 -8.63
N THR A 160 3.65 24.26 -9.17
CA THR A 160 2.21 24.00 -9.30
C THR A 160 1.74 22.83 -8.44
N ARG A 161 2.57 22.34 -7.51
CA ARG A 161 2.21 21.19 -6.65
C ARG A 161 1.06 21.50 -5.71
N GLU A 162 1.03 22.69 -5.13
CA GLU A 162 -0.08 23.11 -4.27
C GLU A 162 -1.40 23.11 -5.06
N GLU A 163 -1.39 23.68 -6.27
CA GLU A 163 -2.54 23.66 -7.18
C GLU A 163 -2.93 22.23 -7.58
N PHE A 164 -1.95 21.37 -7.89
CA PHE A 164 -2.17 19.96 -8.15
C PHE A 164 -2.89 19.27 -6.99
N PHE A 165 -2.43 19.44 -5.74
CA PHE A 165 -3.03 18.79 -4.58
C PHE A 165 -4.42 19.34 -4.25
N ASN A 166 -4.63 20.65 -4.41
CA ASN A 166 -5.93 21.27 -4.24
C ASN A 166 -6.94 20.73 -5.26
N GLU A 167 -6.54 20.56 -6.52
CA GLU A 167 -7.41 20.00 -7.54
C GLU A 167 -7.62 18.49 -7.35
N LEU A 168 -6.57 17.76 -6.98
CA LEU A 168 -6.64 16.33 -6.65
C LEU A 168 -7.71 16.06 -5.59
N GLN A 169 -7.74 16.81 -4.49
CA GLN A 169 -8.76 16.62 -3.45
C GLN A 169 -10.18 16.81 -3.98
N LYS A 170 -10.40 17.82 -4.83
CA LYS A 170 -11.71 18.08 -5.43
C LYS A 170 -12.12 16.95 -6.36
N THR A 171 -11.23 16.55 -7.27
CA THR A 171 -11.49 15.46 -8.22
C THR A 171 -11.73 14.15 -7.48
N TYR A 172 -10.89 13.82 -6.50
CA TYR A 172 -11.03 12.62 -5.69
C TYR A 172 -12.40 12.57 -5.00
N LYS A 173 -12.81 13.64 -4.32
CA LYS A 173 -14.12 13.74 -3.66
C LYS A 173 -15.29 13.56 -4.62
N GLU A 174 -15.17 14.05 -5.85
CA GLU A 174 -16.20 13.87 -6.89
C GLU A 174 -16.30 12.40 -7.32
N GLU A 175 -15.18 11.79 -7.65
CA GLU A 175 -15.11 10.42 -8.17
C GLU A 175 -15.60 9.38 -7.16
N ILE A 176 -15.42 9.63 -5.85
CA ILE A 176 -15.83 8.69 -4.81
C ILE A 176 -17.25 8.92 -4.28
N LYS A 177 -18.06 9.83 -4.86
CA LYS A 177 -19.44 10.07 -4.39
C LYS A 177 -20.35 8.86 -4.54
N SER A 178 -20.10 8.04 -5.56
CA SER A 178 -20.89 6.85 -5.89
C SER A 178 -19.96 5.63 -5.94
N PRO A 179 -19.41 5.19 -4.79
CA PRO A 179 -18.47 4.09 -4.77
C PRO A 179 -19.16 2.79 -5.18
N PRO A 180 -18.44 1.83 -5.77
CA PRO A 180 -19.01 0.55 -6.15
C PRO A 180 -19.46 -0.24 -4.91
N LYS A 181 -20.60 -0.93 -5.02
CA LYS A 181 -21.26 -1.62 -3.89
C LYS A 181 -20.39 -2.67 -3.19
N PHE A 182 -19.41 -3.25 -3.88
CA PHE A 182 -18.55 -4.28 -3.29
C PHE A 182 -17.67 -3.73 -2.15
N LEU A 183 -17.37 -2.42 -2.15
CA LEU A 183 -16.61 -1.78 -1.06
C LEU A 183 -17.33 -1.84 0.28
N THR A 184 -18.64 -2.10 0.29
CA THR A 184 -19.45 -2.25 1.51
C THR A 184 -20.05 -3.64 1.64
N SER A 185 -19.64 -4.63 0.83
CA SER A 185 -20.26 -5.96 0.82
C SER A 185 -19.65 -6.95 1.81
N PHE A 186 -18.54 -6.59 2.45
CA PHE A 186 -17.84 -7.41 3.45
C PHE A 186 -17.95 -6.78 4.84
N PRO A 187 -17.86 -7.57 5.92
CA PRO A 187 -17.83 -7.05 7.28
C PRO A 187 -16.62 -6.11 7.48
N GLU A 188 -16.75 -5.14 8.40
CA GLU A 188 -15.68 -4.16 8.67
C GLU A 188 -14.34 -4.80 9.05
N SER A 189 -14.39 -5.96 9.70
CA SER A 189 -13.20 -6.77 9.98
C SER A 189 -13.52 -8.26 9.95
N TYR A 190 -12.53 -9.07 9.59
CA TYR A 190 -12.60 -10.53 9.64
C TYR A 190 -11.27 -11.10 10.12
N HIS A 191 -11.34 -12.00 11.10
CA HIS A 191 -10.18 -12.63 11.71
C HIS A 191 -10.04 -14.07 11.21
N ALA A 192 -8.88 -14.38 10.64
CA ALA A 192 -8.53 -15.72 10.20
C ALA A 192 -7.30 -16.22 10.94
N LYS A 193 -7.29 -17.53 11.22
CA LYS A 193 -6.15 -18.23 11.81
C LYS A 193 -5.65 -19.28 10.84
N LEU A 194 -4.37 -19.22 10.50
CA LEU A 194 -3.72 -20.16 9.59
C LEU A 194 -2.58 -20.89 10.31
N ASN A 195 -2.60 -22.22 10.28
CA ASN A 195 -1.47 -23.03 10.74
C ASN A 195 -0.53 -23.27 9.56
N ILE A 196 0.65 -22.68 9.60
CA ILE A 196 1.63 -22.79 8.52
C ILE A 196 2.99 -23.27 9.05
N LYS A 197 3.76 -23.90 8.16
CA LYS A 197 5.15 -24.25 8.46
C LYS A 197 6.04 -23.05 8.18
N ILE A 198 6.62 -22.47 9.24
CA ILE A 198 7.58 -21.38 9.11
C ILE A 198 8.97 -21.92 8.77
N LYS A 199 9.55 -21.31 7.74
CA LYS A 199 10.97 -21.35 7.36
C LYS A 199 11.60 -19.98 7.62
N TYR A 200 12.92 -19.88 7.67
CA TYR A 200 13.60 -18.62 8.01
C TYR A 200 14.68 -18.26 6.99
N LYS A 201 15.01 -16.96 6.92
CA LYS A 201 16.06 -16.42 6.07
C LYS A 201 15.86 -16.82 4.61
N GLU A 202 16.89 -17.35 3.97
CA GLU A 202 16.91 -17.77 2.57
C GLU A 202 15.90 -18.88 2.25
N GLU A 203 15.44 -19.63 3.25
CA GLU A 203 14.41 -20.66 3.06
C GLU A 203 12.99 -20.09 3.04
N TRP A 204 12.79 -18.83 3.44
CA TRP A 204 11.47 -18.19 3.43
C TRP A 204 11.07 -17.83 1.99
N PRO A 205 9.89 -18.26 1.51
CA PRO A 205 9.42 -17.92 0.17
C PRO A 205 9.18 -16.41 0.01
N LEU A 206 9.67 -15.87 -1.09
CA LEU A 206 9.57 -14.46 -1.49
C LEU A 206 8.85 -14.34 -2.83
#